data_AF-A0AB38D3V1-F1
#
_entry.id   AF-A0AB38D3V1-F1
#
_cell.length_a   1.000
_cell.length_b   1.000
_cell.length_c   1.000
_cell.angle_alpha   90.00
_cell.angle_beta   90.00
_cell.angle_gamma   90.00
#
_symmetry.space_group_name_H-M   'P 1'
#
loop_
_entity.id
_entity.type
_entity.pdbx_description
1 polymer ?
#
loop_
_entity_poly.entity_id
_entity_poly.type
_entity_poly.pdbx_seq_one_letter_code
_entity_poly.pdbx_strand_id
1 'polypeptide(L)'
;MNLQRPGCDLESRAQLRRLERRAGDLHQFLSELVRESPAAASRIGITDETVSWVNQLAGRAYWASTADLFQRGEDEFARRVIARAEELEEQS
;
A
#
# COMPACT_ATOMS: atom_id res chain seq x y z
N MET A 1 -23.60 -18.29 11.05
CA MET A 1 -22.17 -18.11 11.39
C MET A 1 -21.58 -17.19 10.32
N ASN A 2 -21.43 -15.89 10.62
CA ASN A 2 -20.88 -14.93 9.65
C ASN A 2 -19.36 -15.19 9.55
N LEU A 3 -18.95 -15.96 8.54
CA LEU A 3 -17.55 -16.16 8.20
C LEU A 3 -17.05 -14.87 7.55
N GLN A 4 -16.52 -13.97 8.38
CA GLN A 4 -15.78 -12.81 7.90
C GLN A 4 -14.64 -13.34 7.01
N ARG A 5 -14.61 -12.92 5.74
CA ARG A 5 -13.57 -13.35 4.79
C ARG A 5 -12.19 -13.01 5.37
N PRO A 6 -11.21 -13.92 5.36
CA PRO A 6 -9.86 -13.64 5.82
C PRO A 6 -9.30 -12.37 5.17
N GLY A 7 -8.60 -11.54 5.94
CA GLY A 7 -7.99 -10.31 5.44
C GLY A 7 -8.95 -9.13 5.22
N CYS A 8 -10.26 -9.30 5.47
CA CYS A 8 -11.25 -8.23 5.32
C CYS A 8 -11.60 -7.51 6.63
N ASP A 9 -11.02 -7.92 7.76
CA ASP A 9 -11.19 -7.27 9.05
C ASP A 9 -10.41 -5.95 9.14
N LEU A 10 -10.70 -5.18 10.20
CA LEU A 10 -10.13 -3.86 10.42
C LEU A 10 -8.60 -3.87 10.47
N GLU A 11 -8.02 -4.83 11.19
CA GLU A 11 -6.58 -4.88 11.44
C GLU A 11 -5.84 -5.27 10.16
N SER A 12 -6.30 -6.32 9.47
CA SER A 12 -5.71 -6.72 8.18
C SER A 12 -5.74 -5.59 7.15
N ARG A 13 -6.87 -4.88 7.02
CA ARG A 13 -7.01 -3.74 6.10
C ARG A 13 -6.14 -2.56 6.52
N ALA A 14 -5.99 -2.30 7.82
CA ALA A 14 -5.10 -1.24 8.31
C ALA A 14 -3.63 -1.54 7.99
N GLN A 15 -3.17 -2.78 8.14
CA GLN A 15 -1.82 -3.18 7.72
C GLN A 15 -1.62 -3.02 6.20
N LEU A 16 -2.63 -3.34 5.38
CA LEU A 16 -2.59 -3.09 3.94
C LEU A 16 -2.54 -1.59 3.60
N ARG A 17 -3.24 -0.75 4.37
CA ARG A 17 -3.17 0.72 4.21
C ARG A 17 -1.77 1.25 4.53
N ARG A 18 -1.09 0.71 5.54
CA ARG A 18 0.32 1.06 5.84
C ARG A 18 1.25 0.62 4.73
N LEU A 19 1.07 -0.61 4.22
CA LEU A 19 1.83 -1.13 3.08
C LEU A 19 1.66 -0.23 1.86
N GLU A 20 0.43 0.19 1.55
CA GLU A 20 0.13 1.08 0.44
C GLU A 20 0.91 2.40 0.53
N ARG A 21 0.86 3.08 1.68
CA ARG A 21 1.62 4.32 1.90
C ARG A 21 3.13 4.10 1.68
N ARG A 22 3.71 3.12 2.37
CA ARG A 22 5.15 2.83 2.29
C ARG A 22 5.59 2.36 0.90
N ALA A 23 4.74 1.60 0.21
CA ALA A 23 5.01 1.17 -1.17
C ALA A 23 4.92 2.35 -2.15
N GLY A 24 4.02 3.30 -1.92
CA GLY A 24 3.96 4.56 -2.67
C GLY A 24 5.25 5.38 -2.52
N ASP A 25 5.72 5.57 -1.30
CA ASP A 25 6.98 6.27 -1.01
C ASP A 25 8.18 5.54 -1.65
N LEU A 26 8.23 4.22 -1.52
CA LEU A 26 9.28 3.41 -2.13
C LEU A 26 9.24 3.50 -3.67
N HIS A 27 8.05 3.45 -4.28
CA HIS A 27 7.91 3.62 -5.72
C HIS A 27 8.46 4.96 -6.19
N GLN A 28 8.14 6.05 -5.48
CA GLN A 28 8.67 7.37 -5.80
C GLN A 28 10.19 7.38 -5.69
N PHE A 29 10.74 6.89 -4.59
CA PHE A 29 12.18 6.87 -4.35
C PHE A 29 12.94 6.03 -5.41
N LEU A 30 12.42 4.86 -5.78
CA LEU A 30 13.03 4.03 -6.82
C LEU A 30 12.91 4.68 -8.20
N SER A 31 11.79 5.35 -8.49
CA SER A 31 11.62 6.11 -9.75
C SER A 31 12.64 7.24 -9.87
N GLU A 32 12.89 7.96 -8.78
CA GLU A 32 13.91 9.00 -8.70
C GLU A 32 15.31 8.41 -8.90
N LEU A 33 15.64 7.30 -8.22
CA LEU A 33 16.92 6.62 -8.37
C LEU A 33 17.18 6.17 -9.82
N VAL A 34 16.18 5.57 -10.49
CA VAL A 34 16.29 5.14 -11.89
C VAL A 34 16.51 6.35 -12.82
N ARG A 35 15.80 7.45 -12.57
CA ARG A 35 15.92 8.69 -13.37
C ARG A 35 17.26 9.40 -13.19
N GLU A 36 17.75 9.47 -11.95
CA GLU A 36 18.92 10.28 -11.60
C GLU A 36 20.23 9.52 -11.69
N SER A 37 20.22 8.21 -11.42
CA SER A 37 21.41 7.37 -11.42
C SER A 37 21.11 5.95 -11.92
N PRO A 38 20.84 5.78 -13.23
CA PRO A 38 20.49 4.48 -13.81
C PRO A 38 21.58 3.43 -13.62
N ALA A 39 22.85 3.82 -13.60
CA ALA A 39 23.97 2.90 -13.34
C ALA A 39 23.98 2.38 -11.90
N ALA A 40 23.65 3.23 -10.92
CA ALA A 40 23.54 2.81 -9.52
C ALA A 40 22.33 1.89 -9.30
N ALA A 41 21.17 2.24 -9.90
CA ALA A 41 19.97 1.40 -9.88
C ALA A 41 20.27 0.00 -10.46
N SER A 42 20.87 -0.04 -11.65
CA SER A 42 21.24 -1.30 -12.33
C SER A 42 22.21 -2.15 -11.50
N ARG A 43 23.17 -1.52 -10.81
CA ARG A 43 24.15 -2.22 -9.96
C ARG A 43 23.51 -3.03 -8.83
N ILE A 44 22.33 -2.62 -8.35
CA ILE A 44 21.58 -3.33 -7.31
C ILE A 44 20.35 -4.08 -7.85
N GLY A 45 20.24 -4.22 -9.17
CA GLY A 45 19.15 -4.96 -9.82
C GLY A 45 17.79 -4.25 -9.81
N ILE A 46 17.75 -2.93 -9.60
CA ILE A 46 16.53 -2.12 -9.74
C ILE A 46 16.35 -1.75 -11.20
N THR A 47 15.21 -2.14 -11.78
CA THR A 47 14.81 -1.85 -13.16
C THR A 47 13.43 -1.18 -13.20
N ASP A 48 13.01 -0.73 -14.40
CA ASP A 48 11.65 -0.23 -14.62
C ASP A 48 10.57 -1.28 -14.26
N GLU A 49 10.88 -2.57 -14.42
CA GLU A 49 9.99 -3.66 -14.01
C GLU A 49 9.85 -3.72 -12.48
N THR A 50 10.94 -3.49 -11.74
CA THR A 50 10.89 -3.39 -10.28
C THR A 50 10.01 -2.24 -9.84
N VAL A 51 10.20 -1.05 -10.43
CA VAL A 51 9.41 0.15 -10.14
C VAL A 51 7.92 -0.10 -10.44
N SER A 52 7.63 -0.64 -11.63
CA SER A 52 6.27 -1.02 -12.04
C SER A 52 5.63 -2.02 -11.08
N TRP A 53 6.36 -3.03 -10.62
CA TRP A 53 5.86 -4.00 -9.67
C TRP A 53 5.51 -3.37 -8.32
N VAL A 54 6.34 -2.47 -7.79
CA VAL A 54 6.05 -1.76 -6.53
C VAL A 54 4.81 -0.87 -6.68
N ASN A 55 4.65 -0.18 -7.81
CA ASN A 55 3.44 0.59 -8.10
C ASN A 55 2.18 -0.29 -8.12
N GLN A 56 2.26 -1.46 -8.76
CA GLN A 56 1.14 -2.41 -8.79
C GLN A 56 0.84 -2.98 -7.41
N LEU A 57 1.86 -3.21 -6.58
CA LEU A 57 1.68 -3.63 -5.18
C LEU A 57 0.93 -2.56 -4.39
N ALA A 58 1.33 -1.29 -4.50
CA ALA A 58 0.66 -0.17 -3.84
C ALA A 58 -0.80 -0.07 -4.30
N GLY A 59 -1.07 -0.17 -5.61
CA GLY A 59 -2.42 -0.15 -6.16
C GLY A 59 -3.32 -1.29 -5.65
N ARG A 60 -2.79 -2.52 -5.56
CA ARG A 60 -3.55 -3.65 -4.97
C ARG A 60 -3.82 -3.44 -3.49
N ALA A 61 -2.85 -2.93 -2.73
CA ALA A 61 -2.99 -2.64 -1.31
C ALA A 61 -3.99 -1.49 -1.05
N TYR A 62 -3.99 -0.45 -1.90
CA TYR A 62 -4.99 0.62 -1.88
C TYR A 62 -6.40 0.05 -2.06
N TRP A 63 -6.57 -0.78 -3.09
CA TRP A 63 -7.86 -1.38 -3.40
C TRP A 63 -8.38 -2.23 -2.25
N ALA A 64 -7.54 -3.15 -1.75
CA ALA A 64 -7.92 -4.10 -0.72
C ALA A 64 -8.04 -3.50 0.68
N SER A 65 -7.47 -2.32 0.93
CA SER A 65 -7.59 -1.64 2.22
C SER A 65 -8.87 -0.80 2.30
N THR A 66 -9.11 0.07 1.32
CA THR A 66 -10.14 1.13 1.44
C THR A 66 -10.93 1.43 0.17
N ALA A 67 -10.34 1.31 -1.03
CA ALA A 67 -11.04 1.76 -2.25
C ALA A 67 -12.31 0.94 -2.53
N ASP A 68 -12.26 -0.37 -2.31
CA ASP A 68 -13.41 -1.26 -2.47
C ASP A 68 -14.53 -0.98 -1.45
N LEU A 69 -14.20 -0.45 -0.27
CA LEU A 69 -15.16 -0.05 0.76
C LEU A 69 -15.88 1.22 0.35
N PHE A 70 -15.14 2.25 -0.08
CA PHE A 70 -15.74 3.48 -0.58
C PHE A 70 -16.64 3.22 -1.78
N GLN A 71 -16.23 2.34 -2.70
CA GLN A 71 -17.08 1.94 -3.83
C GLN A 71 -18.38 1.26 -3.40
N ARG A 72 -18.36 0.50 -2.29
CA ARG A 72 -19.54 -0.16 -1.72
C ARG A 72 -20.38 0.75 -0.82
N GLY A 73 -19.95 2.00 -0.58
CA GLY A 73 -20.60 2.93 0.35
C GLY A 73 -20.34 2.60 1.83
N GLU A 74 -19.32 1.80 2.13
CA GLU A 74 -18.91 1.43 3.49
C GLU A 74 -17.94 2.48 4.09
N ASP A 75 -18.27 3.76 3.93
CA ASP A 75 -17.39 4.90 4.22
C ASP A 75 -16.94 4.95 5.68
N GLU A 76 -17.84 4.62 6.62
CA GLU A 76 -17.51 4.61 8.05
C GLU A 76 -16.43 3.57 8.35
N PHE A 77 -16.56 2.38 7.77
CA PHE A 77 -15.57 1.32 7.97
C PHE A 77 -14.23 1.67 7.30
N ALA A 78 -14.26 2.27 6.10
CA ALA A 78 -13.06 2.77 5.44
C ALA A 78 -12.33 3.83 6.28
N ARG A 79 -13.06 4.78 6.89
CA ARG A 79 -12.47 5.78 7.80
C ARG A 79 -11.84 5.15 9.03
N ARG A 80 -12.48 4.11 9.61
CA ARG A 80 -11.90 3.35 10.72
C ARG A 80 -10.61 2.64 10.32
N VAL A 81 -10.53 2.06 9.11
CA VAL A 81 -9.30 1.47 8.56
C VAL A 81 -8.18 2.50 8.47
N ILE A 82 -8.48 3.71 7.97
CA ILE A 82 -7.50 4.79 7.85
C ILE A 82 -6.99 5.22 9.24
N ALA A 83 -7.90 5.50 10.17
CA ALA A 83 -7.54 5.89 11.53
C ALA A 83 -6.69 4.82 12.23
N ARG A 84 -7.08 3.54 12.09
CA ARG A 84 -6.32 2.43 12.67
C ARG A 84 -4.91 2.31 12.07
N ALA A 85 -4.77 2.53 10.76
CA ALA A 85 -3.47 2.53 10.12
C ALA A 85 -2.56 3.67 10.63
N GLU A 86 -3.14 4.82 10.97
CA GLU A 86 -2.43 5.97 11.56
C GLU A 86 -1.98 5.66 12.99
N GLU A 87 -2.85 5.11 13.84
CA GLU A 87 -2.48 4.65 15.19
C GLU A 87 -1.32 3.65 15.19
N LEU A 88 -1.30 2.73 14.22
CA LEU A 88 -0.24 1.73 14.07
C LEU A 88 1.10 2.34 13.62
N GLU A 89 1.06 3.45 12.90
CA GLU A 89 2.28 4.14 12.44
C GLU A 89 2.92 4.94 13.57
N GLU A 90 2.11 5.54 14.46
CA GLU A 90 2.59 6.24 15.67
C GLU A 90 3.27 5.31 16.69
N GLN A 91 3.03 3.99 16.59
CA GLN A 91 3.58 2.98 17.50
C GLN A 91 4.87 2.32 16.98
N SER A 92 5.30 2.64 15.75
CA SER A 92 6.47 2.04 15.09
C SER A 92 7.71 2.94 15.19
#